data_AF-A0A3A4ZBY3-F1
#
_entry.id   AF-A0A3A4ZBY3-F1
#
_cell.length_a   1.000
_cell.length_b   1.000
_cell.length_c   1.000
_cell.angle_alpha   90.00
_cell.angle_beta   90.00
_cell.angle_gamma   90.00
#
_symmetry.space_group_name_H-M   'P 1'
#
loop_
_entity.id
_entity.type
_entity.pdbx_description
1 polymer ?
#
loop_
_entity_poly.entity_id
_entity_poly.type
_entity_poly.pdbx_seq_one_letter_code
_entity_poly.pdbx_strand_id
1 'polypeptide(L)'
;MNNEITKEMEIIWSDDENYSVDQKLESFKKLGLITTKTDLPQLLELLESPRNDFWTREMLSVLISKLGGPDYLHQLFNALKLNDEEEYDSDTLRFYLTEMAELHPEECKNVLTDLLSKEDFEHRKYAEWLLEFCK
;
A
#
# COMPACT_ATOMS: atom_id res chain seq x y z
N MET A 1 -12.73 7.71 -11.91
CA MET A 1 -11.28 7.92 -12.11
C MET A 1 -10.99 9.39 -11.96
N ASN A 2 -10.25 9.76 -10.93
CA ASN A 2 -9.78 11.11 -10.67
C ASN A 2 -8.57 11.41 -11.59
N ASN A 3 -8.72 12.41 -12.46
CA ASN A 3 -7.70 12.75 -13.45
C ASN A 3 -6.47 13.39 -12.82
N GLU A 4 -6.61 14.02 -11.64
CA GLU A 4 -5.47 14.60 -10.93
C GLU A 4 -4.58 13.51 -10.33
N ILE A 5 -5.17 12.44 -9.78
CA ILE A 5 -4.42 11.25 -9.35
C ILE A 5 -3.59 10.68 -10.49
N THR A 6 -4.21 10.51 -11.67
CA THR A 6 -3.52 9.97 -12.85
C THR A 6 -2.35 10.87 -13.25
N LYS A 7 -2.56 12.18 -13.26
CA LYS A 7 -1.52 13.15 -13.60
C LYS A 7 -0.32 13.09 -12.65
N GLU A 8 -0.56 13.04 -11.34
CA GLU A 8 0.53 12.95 -10.36
C GLU A 8 1.25 11.59 -10.46
N MET A 9 0.52 10.50 -10.71
CA MET A 9 1.14 9.19 -10.94
C MET A 9 2.01 9.13 -12.21
N GLU A 10 1.64 9.82 -13.29
CA GLU A 10 2.50 9.90 -14.48
C GLU A 10 3.84 10.60 -14.19
N ILE A 11 3.85 11.61 -13.31
CA ILE A 11 5.10 12.25 -12.85
C ILE A 11 5.93 11.25 -12.03
N ILE A 12 5.29 10.55 -11.09
CA ILE A 12 5.92 9.58 -10.22
C ILE A 12 6.56 8.42 -11.02
N TRP A 13 5.87 7.91 -12.05
CA TRP A 13 6.35 6.83 -12.93
C TRP A 13 7.32 7.27 -14.04
N SER A 14 7.55 8.57 -14.21
CA SER A 14 8.48 9.04 -15.23
C SER A 14 9.92 8.67 -14.88
N ASP A 15 10.80 8.62 -15.87
CA ASP A 15 12.24 8.49 -15.62
C ASP A 15 12.85 9.75 -14.98
N ASP A 16 14.09 9.62 -14.52
CA ASP A 16 14.83 10.72 -13.90
C ASP A 16 15.34 11.77 -14.91
N GLU A 17 15.24 11.50 -16.22
CA GLU A 17 15.56 12.48 -17.26
C GLU A 17 14.45 13.54 -17.39
N ASN A 18 13.19 13.13 -17.16
CA ASN A 18 12.03 14.00 -17.23
C ASN A 18 11.67 14.64 -15.89
N TYR A 19 11.79 13.90 -14.78
CA TYR A 19 11.44 14.39 -13.46
C TYR A 19 12.43 13.90 -12.39
N SER A 20 13.04 14.83 -11.66
CA SER A 20 13.94 14.49 -10.56
C SER A 20 13.20 13.79 -9.42
N VAL A 21 13.94 13.08 -8.57
CA VAL A 21 13.43 12.47 -7.33
C VAL A 21 12.65 13.49 -6.49
N ASP A 22 13.15 14.72 -6.34
CA ASP A 22 12.45 15.79 -5.60
C ASP A 22 11.09 16.11 -6.23
N GLN A 23 11.00 16.19 -7.56
CA GLN A 23 9.75 16.46 -8.24
C GLN A 23 8.75 15.31 -8.07
N LYS A 24 9.21 14.06 -8.10
CA LYS A 24 8.39 12.88 -7.83
C LYS A 24 7.89 12.87 -6.38
N LEU A 25 8.74 13.20 -5.42
CA LEU A 25 8.35 13.33 -4.01
C LEU A 25 7.33 14.45 -3.79
N GLU A 26 7.47 15.59 -4.46
CA GLU A 26 6.47 16.66 -4.42
C GLU A 26 5.14 16.22 -5.07
N SER A 27 5.20 15.43 -6.14
CA SER A 27 4.02 14.85 -6.75
C SER A 27 3.31 13.85 -5.83
N PHE A 28 4.07 13.00 -5.12
CA PHE A 28 3.52 12.12 -4.09
C PHE A 28 2.88 12.88 -2.92
N LYS A 29 3.49 13.98 -2.47
CA LYS A 29 2.88 14.85 -1.45
C LYS A 29 1.54 15.41 -1.93
N LYS A 30 1.46 15.88 -3.17
CA LYS A 30 0.20 16.35 -3.76
C LYS A 30 -0.82 15.23 -3.85
N LEU A 31 -0.40 14.05 -4.29
CA LEU A 31 -1.25 12.86 -4.36
C LEU A 31 -1.91 12.60 -3.00
N GLY A 32 -1.14 12.59 -1.91
CA GLY A 32 -1.67 12.41 -0.55
C GLY A 32 -2.62 13.51 -0.07
N LEU A 33 -2.55 14.73 -0.64
CA LEU A 33 -3.47 15.83 -0.31
C LEU A 33 -4.80 15.74 -1.08
N ILE A 34 -4.78 15.18 -2.30
CA ILE A 34 -5.96 15.12 -3.18
C ILE A 34 -6.72 13.80 -3.09
N THR A 35 -6.05 12.72 -2.66
CA THR A 35 -6.68 11.39 -2.56
C THR A 35 -7.62 11.31 -1.36
N THR A 36 -8.78 10.69 -1.59
CA THR A 36 -9.77 10.42 -0.56
C THR A 36 -10.17 8.95 -0.56
N LYS A 37 -11.00 8.53 0.41
CA LYS A 37 -11.48 7.13 0.47
C LYS A 37 -12.23 6.69 -0.79
N THR A 38 -12.86 7.61 -1.52
CA THR A 38 -13.57 7.26 -2.77
C THR A 38 -12.62 6.89 -3.91
N ASP A 39 -11.34 7.24 -3.78
CA ASP A 39 -10.31 6.97 -4.79
C ASP A 39 -9.58 5.64 -4.55
N LEU A 40 -9.89 4.91 -3.47
CA LEU A 40 -9.25 3.62 -3.15
C LEU A 40 -9.28 2.60 -4.30
N PRO A 41 -10.38 2.42 -5.05
CA PRO A 41 -10.37 1.52 -6.20
C PRO A 41 -9.33 1.92 -7.26
N GLN A 42 -9.17 3.22 -7.53
CA GLN A 42 -8.17 3.70 -8.47
C GLN A 42 -6.75 3.52 -7.92
N LEU A 43 -6.53 3.75 -6.62
CA LEU A 43 -5.23 3.51 -5.98
C LEU A 43 -4.84 2.03 -6.04
N LEU A 44 -5.80 1.11 -5.90
CA LEU A 44 -5.57 -0.32 -6.09
C LEU A 44 -5.20 -0.67 -7.53
N GLU A 45 -5.92 -0.14 -8.52
CA GLU A 45 -5.57 -0.34 -9.94
C GLU A 45 -4.14 0.15 -10.24
N LEU A 46 -3.71 1.25 -9.62
CA LEU A 46 -2.35 1.76 -9.74
C LEU A 46 -1.32 0.86 -9.02
N LEU A 47 -1.66 0.32 -7.85
CA LEU A 47 -0.79 -0.60 -7.09
C LEU A 47 -0.55 -1.90 -7.85
N GLU A 48 -1.58 -2.40 -8.54
CA GLU A 48 -1.54 -3.63 -9.33
C GLU A 48 -1.04 -3.42 -10.77
N SER A 49 -0.73 -2.17 -11.14
CA SER A 49 -0.26 -1.82 -12.48
C SER A 49 1.11 -2.46 -12.77
N PRO A 50 1.36 -2.94 -14.00
CA PRO A 50 2.68 -3.42 -14.42
C PRO A 50 3.73 -2.30 -14.50
N ARG A 51 3.33 -1.03 -14.43
CA ARG A 51 4.26 0.11 -14.31
C ARG A 51 4.74 0.35 -12.88
N ASN A 52 4.16 -0.34 -11.90
CA ASN A 52 4.49 -0.19 -10.51
C ASN A 52 5.78 -0.96 -10.19
N ASP A 53 6.78 -0.23 -9.74
CA ASP A 53 8.04 -0.76 -9.22
C ASP A 53 8.04 -0.76 -7.68
N PHE A 54 9.12 -1.25 -7.06
CA PHE A 54 9.29 -1.23 -5.61
C PHE A 54 9.00 0.14 -4.98
N TRP A 55 9.55 1.23 -5.54
CA TRP A 55 9.44 2.56 -4.95
C TRP A 55 7.99 3.07 -4.97
N THR A 56 7.32 2.89 -6.10
CA THR A 56 5.93 3.30 -6.30
C THR A 56 4.95 2.40 -5.55
N ARG A 57 5.29 1.13 -5.34
CA ARG A 57 4.56 0.19 -4.48
C ARG A 57 4.60 0.61 -3.01
N GLU A 58 5.77 0.98 -2.48
CA GLU A 58 5.91 1.52 -1.13
C GLU A 58 5.06 2.79 -0.96
N MET A 59 5.15 3.73 -1.91
CA MET A 59 4.39 4.99 -1.89
C MET A 59 2.87 4.79 -1.89
N LEU A 60 2.34 4.00 -2.83
CA LEU A 60 0.91 3.75 -2.94
C LEU A 60 0.37 3.04 -1.71
N SER A 61 1.15 2.12 -1.14
CA SER A 61 0.76 1.38 0.07
C SER A 61 0.60 2.29 1.29
N VAL A 62 1.31 3.42 1.37
CA VAL A 62 1.08 4.45 2.39
C VAL A 62 -0.33 5.01 2.30
N LEU A 63 -0.75 5.40 1.09
CA LEU A 63 -2.05 6.03 0.88
C LEU A 63 -3.19 5.04 1.12
N ILE A 64 -3.04 3.81 0.64
CA ILE A 64 -4.02 2.75 0.82
C ILE A 64 -4.16 2.39 2.30
N SER A 65 -3.04 2.23 3.03
CA SER A 65 -3.08 1.96 4.47
C SER A 65 -3.83 3.07 5.24
N LYS A 66 -3.55 4.34 4.94
CA LYS A 66 -4.17 5.49 5.61
C LYS A 66 -5.66 5.67 5.30
N LEU A 67 -6.06 5.43 4.06
CA LEU A 67 -7.43 5.70 3.59
C LEU A 67 -8.35 4.49 3.77
N GLY A 68 -7.84 3.30 3.40
CA GLY A 68 -8.58 2.05 3.32
C GLY A 68 -8.57 1.27 4.62
N GLY A 69 -7.49 1.37 5.41
CA GLY A 69 -7.40 0.66 6.67
C GLY A 69 -7.36 -0.88 6.48
N PRO A 70 -7.82 -1.64 7.50
CA PRO A 70 -7.67 -3.09 7.54
C PRO A 70 -8.35 -3.83 6.40
N ASP A 71 -9.40 -3.26 5.79
CA ASP A 71 -10.13 -3.84 4.65
C ASP A 71 -9.23 -4.16 3.44
N TYR A 72 -8.06 -3.51 3.34
CA TYR A 72 -7.14 -3.62 2.21
C TYR A 72 -5.90 -4.47 2.53
N LEU A 73 -5.89 -5.18 3.66
CA LEU A 73 -4.76 -6.01 4.10
C LEU A 73 -4.34 -7.05 3.07
N HIS A 74 -5.29 -7.65 2.34
CA HIS A 74 -4.96 -8.65 1.32
C HIS A 74 -4.11 -8.05 0.19
N GLN A 75 -4.49 -6.88 -0.32
CA GLN A 75 -3.78 -6.18 -1.39
C GLN A 75 -2.42 -5.64 -0.89
N LEU A 76 -2.37 -5.15 0.35
CA LEU A 76 -1.11 -4.72 0.96
C LEU A 76 -0.15 -5.90 1.19
N PHE A 77 -0.65 -7.10 1.49
CA PHE A 77 0.17 -8.31 1.56
C PHE A 77 0.64 -8.79 0.20
N ASN A 78 -0.16 -8.66 -0.86
CA ASN A 78 0.31 -8.88 -2.23
C ASN A 78 1.50 -7.95 -2.56
N ALA A 79 1.40 -6.67 -2.19
CA ALA A 79 2.48 -5.71 -2.38
C ALA A 79 3.74 -6.10 -1.60
N LEU A 80 3.58 -6.49 -0.33
CA LEU A 80 4.68 -6.94 0.52
C LEU A 80 5.37 -8.20 -0.03
N LYS A 81 4.58 -9.17 -0.50
CA LYS A 81 5.07 -10.40 -1.14
C LYS A 81 5.93 -10.07 -2.35
N LEU A 82 5.45 -9.18 -3.21
CA LEU A 82 6.15 -8.84 -4.43
C LEU A 82 7.47 -8.10 -4.15
N ASN A 83 7.50 -7.22 -3.16
CA ASN A 83 8.76 -6.61 -2.70
C ASN A 83 9.74 -7.65 -2.14
N ASP A 84 9.26 -8.60 -1.32
CA ASP A 84 10.09 -9.67 -0.76
C ASP A 84 10.65 -10.59 -1.89
N GLU A 85 9.85 -10.86 -2.94
CA GLU A 85 10.26 -11.64 -4.12
C GLU A 85 11.29 -10.91 -4.99
N GLU A 86 11.22 -9.58 -5.03
CA GLU A 86 12.17 -8.70 -5.73
C GLU A 86 13.41 -8.36 -4.88
N GLU A 87 13.55 -8.97 -3.69
CA GLU A 87 14.66 -8.77 -2.73
C GLU A 87 14.78 -7.33 -2.18
N TYR A 88 13.69 -6.56 -2.18
CA TYR A 88 13.67 -5.20 -1.61
C TYR A 88 13.21 -5.18 -0.15
N ASP A 89 13.73 -4.20 0.61
CA ASP A 89 13.30 -3.93 1.97
C ASP A 89 11.97 -3.16 2.00
N SER A 90 10.94 -3.76 2.61
CA SER A 90 9.61 -3.14 2.68
C SER A 90 9.38 -2.36 3.96
N ASP A 91 10.37 -1.57 4.40
CA ASP A 91 10.33 -0.91 5.71
C ASP A 91 9.17 0.07 5.83
N THR A 92 8.85 0.83 4.77
CA THR A 92 7.74 1.80 4.83
C THR A 92 6.40 1.07 4.84
N LEU A 93 6.23 0.06 3.98
CA LEU A 93 5.01 -0.75 3.97
C LEU A 93 4.80 -1.48 5.30
N ARG A 94 5.83 -2.13 5.84
CA ARG A 94 5.77 -2.82 7.14
C ARG A 94 5.42 -1.83 8.26
N PHE A 95 6.04 -0.64 8.27
CA PHE A 95 5.71 0.42 9.22
C PHE A 95 4.21 0.76 9.19
N TYR A 96 3.64 1.05 8.02
CA TYR A 96 2.23 1.42 7.92
C TYR A 96 1.27 0.28 8.24
N LEU A 97 1.64 -0.97 7.95
CA LEU A 97 0.88 -2.13 8.42
C LEU A 97 0.82 -2.16 9.95
N THR A 98 1.98 -2.03 10.61
CA THR A 98 2.04 -2.04 12.08
C THR A 98 1.33 -0.84 12.71
N GLU A 99 1.48 0.36 12.15
CA GLU A 99 0.77 1.57 12.61
C GLU A 99 -0.74 1.36 12.54
N MET A 100 -1.23 0.80 11.43
CA MET A 100 -2.65 0.49 11.25
C MET A 100 -3.15 -0.55 12.26
N ALA A 101 -2.37 -1.60 12.54
CA ALA A 101 -2.70 -2.61 13.54
C ALA A 101 -2.73 -2.03 14.96
N GLU A 102 -1.87 -1.07 15.28
CA GLU A 102 -1.85 -0.39 16.58
C GLU A 102 -2.99 0.63 16.73
N LEU A 103 -3.36 1.33 15.64
CA LEU A 103 -4.46 2.31 15.65
C LEU A 103 -5.85 1.66 15.65
N HIS A 104 -6.00 0.51 14.99
CA HIS A 104 -7.27 -0.19 14.79
C HIS A 104 -7.19 -1.69 15.17
N PRO A 105 -6.77 -2.04 16.40
CA PRO A 105 -6.39 -3.41 16.75
C PRO A 105 -7.54 -4.42 16.63
N GLU A 106 -8.74 -4.06 17.04
CA GLU A 106 -9.90 -4.96 16.97
C GLU A 106 -10.39 -5.17 15.53
N GLU A 107 -10.36 -4.11 14.71
CA GLU A 107 -10.72 -4.19 13.29
C GLU A 107 -9.70 -5.04 12.52
N CYS A 108 -8.40 -4.80 12.75
CA CYS A 108 -7.33 -5.63 12.21
C CYS A 108 -7.46 -7.09 12.64
N LYS A 109 -7.68 -7.39 13.94
CA LYS A 109 -7.87 -8.76 14.41
C LYS A 109 -9.00 -9.47 13.69
N ASN A 110 -10.13 -8.80 13.49
CA ASN A 110 -11.28 -9.38 12.80
C ASN A 110 -10.93 -9.73 11.36
N VAL A 111 -10.39 -8.77 10.60
CA VAL A 111 -10.01 -9.01 9.20
C VAL A 111 -8.93 -10.09 9.09
N LEU A 112 -7.90 -10.06 9.95
CA LEU A 112 -6.82 -11.05 9.95
C LEU A 112 -7.33 -12.45 10.30
N THR A 113 -8.24 -12.57 11.27
CA THR A 113 -8.88 -13.84 11.63
C THR A 113 -9.70 -14.39 10.47
N ASP A 114 -10.48 -13.55 9.80
CA ASP A 114 -11.25 -13.92 8.64
C ASP A 114 -10.36 -14.37 7.47
N LEU A 115 -9.25 -13.67 7.22
CA LEU A 115 -8.27 -14.06 6.20
C LEU A 115 -7.61 -15.41 6.54
N LEU A 116 -7.16 -15.60 7.78
CA LEU A 116 -6.51 -16.84 8.23
C LEU A 116 -7.45 -18.05 8.23
N SER A 117 -8.76 -17.84 8.31
CA SER A 117 -9.77 -18.90 8.24
C SER A 117 -9.90 -19.54 6.85
N LYS A 118 -9.45 -18.83 5.78
CA LYS A 118 -9.50 -19.33 4.40
C LYS A 118 -8.37 -20.32 4.18
N GLU A 119 -8.66 -21.53 3.70
CA GLU A 119 -7.67 -22.62 3.53
C GLU A 119 -6.49 -22.20 2.64
N ASP A 120 -6.79 -21.59 1.50
CA ASP A 120 -5.80 -21.20 0.47
C ASP A 120 -5.27 -19.76 0.64
N PHE A 121 -5.36 -19.18 1.84
CA PHE A 121 -4.80 -17.85 2.08
C PHE A 121 -3.28 -17.89 1.98
N GLU A 122 -2.72 -17.28 0.94
CA GLU A 122 -1.30 -17.35 0.62
C GLU A 122 -0.42 -16.50 1.57
N HIS A 123 -0.99 -15.47 2.20
CA HIS A 123 -0.26 -14.49 3.02
C HIS A 123 -0.27 -14.80 4.52
N ARG A 124 -0.39 -16.08 4.89
CA ARG A 124 -0.47 -16.52 6.30
C ARG A 124 0.64 -15.93 7.17
N LYS A 125 1.89 -16.02 6.71
CA LYS A 125 3.06 -15.49 7.43
C LYS A 125 2.93 -13.99 7.73
N TYR A 126 2.44 -13.20 6.77
CA TYR A 126 2.27 -11.76 6.97
C TYR A 126 1.12 -11.45 7.92
N ALA A 127 0.00 -12.19 7.83
CA ALA A 127 -1.12 -12.00 8.73
C ALA A 127 -0.79 -12.41 10.18
N GLU A 128 -0.10 -13.54 10.37
CA GLU A 128 0.36 -14.00 11.69
C GLU A 128 1.33 -13.01 12.32
N TRP A 129 2.29 -12.49 11.54
CA TRP A 129 3.18 -11.43 11.99
C TRP A 129 2.42 -10.17 12.39
N LEU A 130 1.45 -9.72 11.59
CA LEU A 130 0.72 -8.48 11.86
C LEU A 130 -0.18 -8.58 13.10
N LEU A 131 -0.69 -9.79 13.42
CA LEU A 131 -1.46 -10.03 14.64
C LEU A 131 -0.65 -9.71 15.91
N GLU A 132 0.68 -9.81 15.89
CA GLU A 132 1.54 -9.46 17.03
C GLU A 132 1.47 -7.97 17.42
N PHE A 133 0.98 -7.12 16.52
CA PHE A 133 0.85 -5.67 16.69
C PHE A 133 -0.57 -5.21 17.05
N CYS A 134 -1.56 -6.11 17.00
CA CYS A 134 -2.94 -5.78 17.36
C CYS A 134 -3.13 -5.86 18.89
N LYS A 135 -2.62 -4.86 19.63
CA LYS A 135 -2.62 -4.84 21.11
C LYS A 135 -3.72 -3.97 21.71
#